data_AF-A0A951W625-F1
#
_entry.id   AF-A0A951W625-F1
#
_cell.length_a   1.000
_cell.length_b   1.000
_cell.length_c   1.000
_cell.angle_alpha   90.00
_cell.angle_beta   90.00
_cell.angle_gamma   90.00
#
_symmetry.space_group_name_H-M   'P 1'
#
loop_
_entity.id
_entity.type
_entity.pdbx_description
1 polymer ?
#
loop_
_entity_poly.entity_id
_entity_poly.type
_entity_poly.pdbx_seq_one_letter_code
_entity_poly.pdbx_strand_id
1 'polypeptide(L)'
;MNFVNIMNELILKNKINALMVKDLMDDIIESAYPDFFATCDRMSSEIALSIDSMETEMLLNAIESIKGEVERIFYREKLVVYPFIQTSILNKQEINLSTLQKVDSEMNKVSKNIQNLIEKIQTFEMADQEKDSKSILIMLSNMVNNSWQVLSSKRLRLNSSISSDITKK
;
A
#
# COMPACT_ATOMS: atom_id res chain seq x y z
N MET A 1 3.41 -34.23 8.20
CA MET A 1 2.34 -33.73 7.31
C MET A 1 2.82 -32.41 6.73
N ASN A 2 2.96 -32.30 5.41
CA ASN A 2 3.63 -31.15 4.76
C ASN A 2 2.65 -29.98 4.57
N PHE A 3 3.14 -28.72 4.59
CA PHE A 3 2.32 -27.50 4.44
C PHE A 3 1.41 -27.57 3.19
N VAL A 4 1.96 -28.09 2.09
CA VAL A 4 1.24 -28.33 0.84
C VAL A 4 0.06 -29.30 1.00
N ASN A 5 0.20 -30.36 1.81
CA ASN A 5 -0.89 -31.32 2.04
C ASN A 5 -2.01 -30.73 2.90
N ILE A 6 -1.68 -29.90 3.89
CA ILE A 6 -2.68 -29.21 4.73
C ILE A 6 -3.43 -28.17 3.89
N MET A 7 -2.74 -27.43 3.03
CA MET A 7 -3.35 -26.47 2.11
C MET A 7 -4.27 -27.17 1.10
N ASN A 8 -3.85 -28.30 0.51
CA ASN A 8 -4.68 -29.08 -0.42
C ASN A 8 -5.93 -29.67 0.26
N GLU A 9 -5.83 -30.16 1.49
CA GLU A 9 -6.98 -30.65 2.24
C GLU A 9 -7.94 -29.52 2.66
N LEU A 10 -7.43 -28.30 2.91
CA LEU A 10 -8.23 -27.12 3.21
C LEU A 10 -8.94 -26.59 1.95
N ILE A 11 -8.29 -26.61 0.77
CA ILE A 11 -8.90 -26.28 -0.53
C ILE A 11 -10.10 -27.20 -0.84
N LEU A 12 -9.99 -28.48 -0.48
CA LEU A 12 -11.05 -29.47 -0.71
C LEU A 12 -12.22 -29.39 0.29
N LYS A 13 -12.02 -28.80 1.48
CA LYS A 13 -13.02 -28.79 2.57
C LYS A 13 -13.58 -27.41 2.95
N ASN A 14 -12.88 -26.31 2.63
CA ASN A 14 -13.30 -24.95 2.94
C ASN A 14 -13.35 -24.11 1.66
N LYS A 15 -14.43 -23.35 1.48
CA LYS A 15 -14.65 -22.45 0.32
C LYS A 15 -13.71 -21.24 0.25
N ILE A 16 -12.87 -21.04 1.27
CA ILE A 16 -11.74 -20.11 1.21
C ILE A 16 -10.68 -20.77 0.33
N ASN A 17 -10.40 -20.19 -0.84
CA ASN A 17 -9.18 -20.58 -1.55
C ASN A 17 -7.99 -20.00 -0.78
N ALA A 18 -7.58 -20.68 0.29
CA ALA A 18 -6.51 -20.27 1.19
C ALA A 18 -5.21 -19.99 0.43
N LEU A 19 -5.00 -20.68 -0.70
CA LEU A 19 -3.93 -20.42 -1.63
C LEU A 19 -4.06 -19.04 -2.28
N MET A 20 -5.23 -18.66 -2.79
CA MET A 20 -5.46 -17.30 -3.33
C MET A 20 -5.25 -16.20 -2.29
N VAL A 21 -5.69 -16.41 -1.04
CA VAL A 21 -5.49 -15.42 0.04
C VAL A 21 -4.01 -15.26 0.34
N LYS A 22 -3.27 -16.37 0.42
CA LYS A 22 -1.81 -16.37 0.58
C LYS A 22 -1.13 -15.67 -0.60
N ASP A 23 -1.46 -16.03 -1.83
CA ASP A 23 -0.85 -15.46 -3.03
C ASP A 23 -1.09 -13.94 -3.11
N LEU A 24 -2.28 -13.46 -2.72
CA LEU A 24 -2.56 -12.03 -2.63
C LEU A 24 -1.75 -11.33 -1.53
N MET A 25 -1.57 -11.95 -0.36
CA MET A 25 -0.73 -11.39 0.70
C MET A 25 0.73 -11.33 0.25
N ASP A 26 1.25 -12.39 -0.36
CA ASP A 26 2.61 -12.46 -0.88
C ASP A 26 2.83 -11.39 -1.97
N ASP A 27 1.91 -11.26 -2.92
CA ASP A 27 1.95 -10.23 -3.99
C ASP A 27 1.91 -8.80 -3.45
N ILE A 28 1.17 -8.54 -2.37
CA ILE A 28 1.16 -7.24 -1.70
C ILE A 28 2.52 -6.94 -1.04
N ILE A 29 3.08 -7.91 -0.30
CA ILE A 29 4.31 -7.74 0.48
C ILE A 29 5.57 -7.72 -0.39
N GLU A 30 5.61 -8.56 -1.42
CA GLU A 30 6.79 -8.80 -2.24
C GLU A 30 6.84 -7.94 -3.51
N SER A 31 5.71 -7.37 -3.95
CA SER A 31 5.65 -6.46 -5.11
C SER A 31 5.05 -5.11 -4.77
N ALA A 32 3.78 -5.05 -4.35
CA ALA A 32 3.05 -3.78 -4.33
C ALA A 32 3.65 -2.73 -3.38
N TYR A 33 4.07 -3.13 -2.19
CA TYR A 33 4.77 -2.24 -1.25
C TYR A 33 6.16 -1.82 -1.77
N PRO A 34 7.06 -2.75 -2.17
CA PRO A 34 8.34 -2.39 -2.79
C PRO A 34 8.22 -1.41 -3.96
N ASP A 35 7.26 -1.63 -4.87
CA ASP A 35 7.02 -0.75 -6.03
C ASP A 35 6.61 0.66 -5.59
N PHE A 36 5.77 0.77 -4.54
CA PHE A 36 5.41 2.05 -3.93
C PHE A 36 6.62 2.76 -3.32
N PHE A 37 7.42 2.06 -2.52
CA PHE A 37 8.62 2.63 -1.89
C PHE A 37 9.63 3.11 -2.92
N ALA A 38 9.90 2.32 -3.97
CA ALA A 38 10.78 2.71 -5.06
C ALA A 38 10.29 3.97 -5.78
N THR A 39 8.96 4.12 -5.92
CA THR A 39 8.37 5.32 -6.54
C THR A 39 8.53 6.55 -5.65
N CYS A 40 8.34 6.41 -4.32
CA CYS A 40 8.62 7.48 -3.35
C CYS A 40 10.09 7.89 -3.33
N ASP A 41 11.02 6.92 -3.38
CA ASP A 41 12.47 7.18 -3.38
C ASP A 41 12.91 7.92 -4.64
N ARG A 42 12.35 7.53 -5.79
CA ARG A 42 12.56 8.25 -7.05
C ARG A 42 12.05 9.68 -6.95
N MET A 43 10.83 9.90 -6.44
CA MET A 43 10.29 11.25 -6.30
C MET A 43 11.13 12.11 -5.35
N SER A 44 11.54 11.55 -4.21
CA SER A 44 12.39 12.25 -3.23
C SER A 44 13.74 12.65 -3.83
N SER A 45 14.35 11.74 -4.60
CA SER A 45 15.62 12.01 -5.29
C SER A 45 15.49 13.14 -6.31
N GLU A 46 14.41 13.16 -7.09
CA GLU A 46 14.16 14.19 -8.09
C GLU A 46 13.83 15.55 -7.45
N ILE A 47 13.09 15.55 -6.33
CA ILE A 47 12.87 16.76 -5.51
C ILE A 47 14.20 17.33 -5.00
N ALA A 48 15.07 16.48 -4.46
CA ALA A 48 16.37 16.90 -3.93
C ALA A 48 17.34 17.39 -5.01
N LEU A 49 17.17 16.93 -6.26
CA LEU A 49 17.93 17.42 -7.42
C LEU A 49 17.32 18.69 -8.04
N SER A 50 16.06 18.99 -7.73
CA SER A 50 15.41 20.23 -8.17
C SER A 50 15.64 21.34 -7.15
N ILE A 51 15.76 22.57 -7.69
CA ILE A 51 15.95 23.88 -7.04
C ILE A 51 15.95 23.90 -5.51
N ASP A 52 16.99 24.48 -4.92
CA ASP A 52 17.13 24.67 -3.48
C ASP A 52 16.22 25.82 -2.99
N SER A 53 14.96 25.48 -2.68
CA SER A 53 13.96 26.42 -2.15
C SER A 53 13.25 25.81 -0.93
N MET A 54 12.69 26.70 -0.09
CA MET A 54 11.94 26.30 1.11
C MET A 54 10.74 25.39 0.75
N GLU A 55 10.20 25.58 -0.44
CA GLU A 55 9.08 24.83 -0.94
C GLU A 55 9.45 23.43 -1.43
N THR A 56 10.62 23.23 -2.05
CA THR A 56 11.15 21.90 -2.38
C THR A 56 11.40 21.09 -1.11
N GLU A 57 11.88 21.72 -0.04
CA GLU A 57 11.99 21.11 1.29
C GLU A 57 10.61 20.68 1.83
N MET A 58 9.57 21.48 1.64
CA MET A 58 8.20 21.12 2.03
C MET A 58 7.68 19.90 1.25
N LEU A 59 7.98 19.80 -0.05
CA LEU A 59 7.61 18.65 -0.88
C LEU A 59 8.37 17.39 -0.47
N LEU A 60 9.66 17.50 -0.18
CA LEU A 60 10.49 16.40 0.31
C LEU A 60 9.96 15.85 1.63
N ASN A 61 9.71 16.73 2.60
CA ASN A 61 9.13 16.35 3.89
C ASN A 61 7.76 15.67 3.72
N ALA A 62 6.94 16.12 2.76
CA ALA A 62 5.65 15.51 2.50
C ALA A 62 5.77 14.08 1.94
N ILE A 63 6.66 13.85 0.97
CA ILE A 63 6.85 12.51 0.40
C ILE A 63 7.52 11.55 1.39
N GLU A 64 8.47 12.01 2.19
CA GLU A 64 9.08 11.21 3.26
C GLU A 64 8.07 10.84 4.35
N SER A 65 7.22 11.78 4.74
CA SER A 65 6.13 11.52 5.70
C SER A 65 5.16 10.46 5.17
N ILE A 66 4.75 10.55 3.91
CA ILE A 66 3.91 9.54 3.24
C ILE A 66 4.61 8.18 3.25
N LYS A 67 5.88 8.12 2.82
CA LYS A 67 6.65 6.87 2.81
C LYS A 67 6.72 6.26 4.20
N GLY A 68 7.06 7.05 5.22
CA GLY A 68 7.16 6.59 6.60
C GLY A 68 5.81 6.12 7.19
N GLU A 69 4.69 6.74 6.80
CA GLU A 69 3.36 6.22 7.12
C GLU A 69 3.11 4.84 6.50
N VAL A 70 3.43 4.69 5.21
CA VAL A 70 3.21 3.42 4.48
C VAL A 70 4.15 2.32 4.98
N GLU A 71 5.40 2.63 5.34
CA GLU A 71 6.32 1.66 5.96
C GLU A 71 5.77 1.10 7.28
N ARG A 72 5.16 1.95 8.13
CA ARG A 72 4.52 1.48 9.36
C ARG A 72 3.36 0.53 9.07
N ILE A 73 2.56 0.81 8.04
CA ILE A 73 1.47 -0.06 7.59
C ILE A 73 2.05 -1.38 7.08
N PHE A 74 3.07 -1.33 6.21
CA PHE A 74 3.77 -2.51 5.68
C PHE A 74 4.26 -3.43 6.79
N TYR A 75 5.00 -2.92 7.78
CA TYR A 75 5.51 -3.75 8.86
C TYR A 75 4.39 -4.33 9.72
N ARG A 76 3.33 -3.56 9.97
CA ARG A 76 2.16 -4.08 10.69
C ARG A 76 1.49 -5.20 9.92
N GLU A 77 1.31 -5.05 8.61
CA GLU A 77 0.70 -6.09 7.78
C GLU A 77 1.59 -7.34 7.70
N LYS A 78 2.88 -7.15 7.38
CA LYS A 78 3.87 -8.23 7.23
C LYS A 78 4.07 -9.04 8.51
N LEU A 79 4.17 -8.38 9.66
CA LEU A 79 4.57 -9.02 10.92
C LEU A 79 3.40 -9.44 11.80
N VAL A 80 2.25 -8.79 11.66
CA VAL A 80 1.12 -8.99 12.58
C VAL A 80 -0.13 -9.45 11.84
N VAL A 81 -0.62 -8.65 10.90
CA VAL A 81 -1.96 -8.88 10.32
C VAL A 81 -1.98 -10.12 9.41
N TYR A 82 -1.03 -10.24 8.49
CA TYR A 82 -1.02 -11.35 7.53
C TYR A 82 -0.65 -12.68 8.20
N PRO A 83 0.34 -12.75 9.11
CA PRO A 83 0.56 -13.95 9.93
C PRO A 83 -0.67 -14.35 10.76
N PHE A 84 -1.41 -13.38 11.31
CA PHE A 84 -2.66 -13.64 12.03
C PHE A 84 -3.74 -14.23 11.11
N ILE A 85 -3.94 -13.65 9.92
CA ILE A 85 -4.88 -14.18 8.92
C ILE A 85 -4.50 -15.62 8.55
N GLN A 86 -3.23 -15.85 8.21
CA GLN A 86 -2.74 -17.17 7.82
C GLN A 86 -2.97 -18.21 8.91
N THR A 87 -2.61 -17.87 10.16
CA THR A 87 -2.82 -18.75 11.32
C THR A 87 -4.31 -19.02 11.55
N SER A 88 -5.16 -18.00 11.40
CA SER A 88 -6.60 -18.14 11.56
C SER A 88 -7.20 -19.07 10.49
N ILE A 89 -6.78 -18.94 9.24
CA ILE A 89 -7.21 -19.83 8.15
C ILE A 89 -6.77 -21.27 8.40
N LEU A 90 -5.51 -21.48 8.77
CA LEU A 90 -4.96 -22.81 9.06
C LEU A 90 -5.68 -23.48 10.24
N ASN A 91 -5.97 -22.72 11.27
CA ASN A 91 -6.64 -23.20 12.49
C ASN A 91 -8.17 -23.15 12.41
N LYS A 92 -8.75 -22.72 11.27
CA LYS A 92 -10.20 -22.54 11.07
C LYS A 92 -10.85 -21.60 12.10
N GLN A 93 -10.11 -20.60 12.54
CA GLN A 93 -10.57 -19.56 13.46
C GLN A 93 -11.23 -18.42 12.68
N GLU A 94 -12.18 -17.75 13.34
CA GLU A 94 -12.80 -16.55 12.79
C GLU A 94 -11.79 -15.40 12.73
N ILE A 95 -11.71 -14.74 11.58
CA ILE A 95 -10.82 -13.59 11.39
C ILE A 95 -11.51 -12.34 11.94
N ASN A 96 -10.88 -11.70 12.94
CA ASN A 96 -11.39 -10.46 13.50
C ASN A 96 -11.20 -9.30 12.51
N LEU A 97 -12.30 -8.87 11.87
CA LEU A 97 -12.33 -7.79 10.89
C LEU A 97 -11.90 -6.43 11.46
N SER A 98 -12.00 -6.20 12.77
CA SER A 98 -11.58 -4.92 13.38
C SER A 98 -10.08 -4.64 13.21
N THR A 99 -9.26 -5.69 13.09
CA THR A 99 -7.82 -5.56 12.83
C THR A 99 -7.57 -5.02 11.41
N LEU A 100 -8.37 -5.45 10.44
CA LEU A 100 -8.31 -4.96 9.05
C LEU A 100 -8.81 -3.53 8.93
N GLN A 101 -9.89 -3.19 9.64
CA GLN A 101 -10.46 -1.84 9.66
C GLN A 101 -9.48 -0.78 10.20
N LYS A 102 -8.64 -1.13 11.18
CA LYS A 102 -7.61 -0.20 11.67
C LYS A 102 -6.58 0.14 10.60
N VAL A 103 -6.16 -0.85 9.83
CA VAL A 103 -5.24 -0.67 8.70
C VAL A 103 -5.93 0.11 7.57
N ASP A 104 -7.21 -0.17 7.29
CA ASP A 104 -8.00 0.61 6.31
C ASP A 104 -8.08 2.10 6.69
N SER A 105 -8.25 2.40 7.97
CA SER A 105 -8.28 3.78 8.47
C SER A 105 -6.95 4.50 8.24
N GLU A 106 -5.83 3.83 8.49
CA GLU A 106 -4.49 4.39 8.25
C GLU A 106 -4.23 4.59 6.76
N MET A 107 -4.62 3.64 5.90
CA MET A 107 -4.51 3.80 4.46
C MET A 107 -5.36 4.98 3.94
N ASN A 108 -6.57 5.17 4.46
CA ASN A 108 -7.38 6.33 4.08
C ASN A 108 -6.72 7.67 4.44
N LYS A 109 -5.91 7.73 5.50
CA LYS A 109 -5.12 8.94 5.82
C LYS A 109 -4.01 9.13 4.79
N VAL A 110 -3.29 8.08 4.43
CA VAL A 110 -2.25 8.13 3.40
C VAL A 110 -2.84 8.60 2.05
N SER A 111 -4.00 8.07 1.65
CA SER A 111 -4.71 8.52 0.44
C SER A 111 -4.92 10.03 0.43
N LYS A 112 -5.35 10.61 1.56
CA LYS A 112 -5.54 12.06 1.70
C LYS A 112 -4.20 12.81 1.59
N ASN A 113 -3.16 12.30 2.23
CA ASN A 113 -1.83 12.91 2.18
C ASN A 113 -1.26 12.92 0.74
N ILE A 114 -1.47 11.85 -0.02
CA ILE A 114 -1.09 11.78 -1.44
C ILE A 114 -1.87 12.80 -2.29
N GLN A 115 -3.18 12.91 -2.09
CA GLN A 115 -3.98 13.92 -2.80
C GLN A 115 -3.53 15.34 -2.46
N ASN A 116 -3.28 15.63 -1.18
CA ASN A 116 -2.76 16.92 -0.75
C ASN A 116 -1.39 17.24 -1.38
N LEU A 117 -0.51 16.25 -1.53
CA LEU A 117 0.77 16.41 -2.21
C LEU A 117 0.58 16.76 -3.69
N ILE A 118 -0.31 16.05 -4.38
CA ILE A 118 -0.63 16.32 -5.79
C ILE A 118 -1.18 17.74 -5.96
N GLU A 119 -2.14 18.13 -5.14
CA GLU A 119 -2.73 19.48 -5.19
C GLU A 119 -1.66 20.55 -4.98
N LYS A 120 -0.77 20.37 -3.99
CA LYS A 120 0.35 21.28 -3.73
C LYS A 120 1.29 21.41 -4.93
N ILE A 121 1.61 20.31 -5.60
CA ILE A 121 2.49 20.32 -6.79
C ILE A 121 1.81 21.02 -7.97
N GLN A 122 0.51 20.84 -8.13
CA GLN A 122 -0.24 21.49 -9.22
C GLN A 122 -0.32 23.01 -9.03
N THR A 123 -0.59 23.46 -7.80
CA THR A 123 -0.68 24.88 -7.45
C THR A 123 0.69 25.54 -7.28
N PHE A 124 1.77 24.77 -7.37
CA PHE A 124 3.13 25.25 -7.21
C PHE A 124 3.50 26.26 -8.29
N GLU A 125 3.79 27.51 -7.90
CA GLU A 125 4.31 28.53 -8.83
C GLU A 125 5.83 28.41 -8.90
N MET A 126 6.36 28.21 -10.11
CA MET A 126 7.80 28.13 -10.35
C MET A 126 8.21 29.23 -11.32
N ALA A 127 9.46 29.68 -11.25
CA ALA A 127 9.98 30.64 -12.19
C ALA A 127 9.96 30.06 -13.63
N ASP A 128 9.91 30.91 -14.65
CA ASP A 128 9.80 30.48 -16.06
C ASP A 128 10.92 29.52 -16.51
N GLN A 129 12.08 29.58 -15.84
CA GLN A 129 13.27 28.75 -16.09
C GLN A 129 13.16 27.33 -15.50
N GLU A 130 12.12 27.07 -14.71
CA GLU A 130 11.96 25.86 -13.88
C GLU A 130 10.73 25.04 -14.29
N LYS A 131 10.09 25.39 -15.41
CA LYS A 131 8.89 24.72 -15.93
C LYS A 131 9.10 23.23 -16.19
N ASP A 132 10.29 22.84 -16.64
CA ASP A 132 10.65 21.44 -16.84
C ASP A 132 10.63 20.66 -15.52
N SER A 133 11.17 21.25 -14.44
CA SER A 133 11.12 20.69 -13.09
C SER A 133 9.68 20.50 -12.61
N LYS A 134 8.79 21.48 -12.84
CA LYS A 134 7.36 21.34 -12.49
C LYS A 134 6.71 20.16 -13.20
N SER A 135 7.01 19.97 -14.48
CA SER A 135 6.45 18.87 -15.29
C SER A 135 6.89 17.50 -14.75
N ILE A 136 8.15 17.38 -14.33
CA ILE A 136 8.73 16.18 -13.73
C ILE A 136 8.04 15.86 -12.41
N LEU A 137 7.86 16.86 -11.53
CA LEU A 137 7.17 16.68 -10.25
C LEU A 137 5.71 16.24 -10.43
N ILE A 138 5.00 16.81 -11.42
CA ILE A 138 3.63 16.38 -11.77
C ILE A 138 3.63 14.93 -12.23
N MET A 139 4.53 14.54 -13.13
CA MET A 139 4.64 13.16 -13.59
C MET A 139 4.89 12.19 -12.42
N LEU A 140 5.85 12.51 -11.54
CA LEU A 140 6.22 11.65 -10.41
C LEU A 140 5.11 11.54 -9.35
N SER A 141 4.41 12.63 -9.04
CA SER A 141 3.26 12.59 -8.14
C SER A 141 2.12 11.71 -8.68
N ASN A 142 1.89 11.73 -10.00
CA ASN A 142 0.96 10.80 -10.64
C ASN A 142 1.44 9.35 -10.55
N MET A 143 2.76 9.10 -10.70
CA MET A 143 3.32 7.75 -10.50
C MET A 143 3.12 7.25 -9.06
N VAL A 144 3.35 8.10 -8.05
CA VAL A 144 3.09 7.78 -6.64
C VAL A 144 1.62 7.41 -6.42
N ASN A 145 0.69 8.23 -6.94
CA ASN A 145 -0.74 7.93 -6.81
C ASN A 145 -1.13 6.65 -7.56
N ASN A 146 -0.60 6.40 -8.76
CA ASN A 146 -0.88 5.17 -9.49
C ASN A 146 -0.40 3.93 -8.72
N SER A 147 0.83 3.97 -8.19
CA SER A 147 1.37 2.89 -7.37
C SER A 147 0.54 2.66 -6.11
N TRP A 148 0.09 3.76 -5.47
CA TRP A 148 -0.82 3.71 -4.34
C TRP A 148 -2.18 3.07 -4.66
N GLN A 149 -2.78 3.41 -5.81
CA GLN A 149 -4.03 2.81 -6.25
C GLN A 149 -3.87 1.31 -6.52
N VAL A 150 -2.74 0.89 -7.10
CA VAL A 150 -2.42 -0.53 -7.31
C VAL A 150 -2.37 -1.26 -5.97
N LEU A 151 -1.58 -0.76 -5.00
CA LEU A 151 -1.50 -1.33 -3.66
C LEU A 151 -2.89 -1.41 -2.99
N SER A 152 -3.63 -0.30 -3.01
CA SER A 152 -4.96 -0.20 -2.41
C SER A 152 -5.95 -1.18 -3.04
N SER A 153 -5.91 -1.37 -4.36
CA SER A 153 -6.78 -2.29 -5.09
C SER A 153 -6.50 -3.76 -4.75
N LYS A 154 -5.22 -4.15 -4.65
CA LYS A 154 -4.82 -5.50 -4.26
C LYS A 154 -5.29 -5.81 -2.84
N ARG A 155 -5.16 -4.85 -1.93
CA ARG A 155 -5.63 -4.99 -0.55
C ARG A 155 -7.15 -5.04 -0.44
N LEU A 156 -7.88 -4.23 -1.21
CA LEU A 156 -9.35 -4.30 -1.28
C LEU A 156 -9.82 -5.69 -1.76
N ARG A 157 -9.11 -6.25 -2.75
CA ARG A 157 -9.36 -7.61 -3.24
C ARG A 157 -9.12 -8.65 -2.15
N LEU A 158 -8.01 -8.55 -1.41
CA LEU A 158 -7.72 -9.41 -0.26
C LEU A 158 -8.83 -9.35 0.81
N ASN A 159 -9.22 -8.14 1.23
CA ASN A 159 -10.30 -7.94 2.21
C ASN A 159 -11.62 -8.54 1.73
N SER A 160 -11.93 -8.40 0.43
CA SER A 160 -13.14 -8.96 -0.18
C SER A 160 -13.09 -10.49 -0.18
N SER A 161 -11.94 -11.09 -0.51
CA SER A 161 -11.75 -12.54 -0.46
C SER A 161 -11.85 -13.12 0.95
N ILE A 162 -11.47 -12.36 1.97
CA ILE A 162 -11.66 -12.75 3.37
C ILE A 162 -13.14 -12.64 3.77
N SER A 163 -13.85 -11.60 3.31
CA SER A 163 -15.22 -11.28 3.74
C SER A 163 -16.30 -12.09 3.03
N SER A 164 -16.12 -12.45 1.75
CA SER A 164 -17.14 -13.11 0.92
C SER A 164 -17.53 -14.53 1.39
N ASP A 165 -16.77 -15.11 2.32
CA ASP A 165 -17.03 -16.43 2.88
C ASP A 165 -17.57 -16.41 4.32
N ILE A 166 -17.56 -15.26 5.01
CA ILE A 166 -18.18 -15.13 6.35
C ILE A 166 -19.71 -15.08 6.23
N THR A 167 -20.25 -14.50 5.15
CA THR A 167 -21.69 -14.32 4.91
C THR A 167 -22.39 -15.51 4.23
N LYS A 168 -21.68 -16.62 3.99
CA LYS A 168 -22.25 -17.89 3.45
C LYS A 168 -22.42 -18.99 4.52
N LYS A 169 -22.24 -18.67 5.80
CA LYS A 169 -22.72 -19.49 6.92
C LYS A 169 -24.21 -19.25 7.13
#